data_AF-A0A1I4R092-F1
#
_entry.id   AF-A0A1I4R092-F1
#
_cell.length_a   1.000
_cell.length_b   1.000
_cell.length_c   1.000
_cell.angle_alpha   90.00
_cell.angle_beta   90.00
_cell.angle_gamma   90.00
#
_symmetry.space_group_name_H-M   'P 1'
#
loop_
_entity.id
_entity.type
_entity.pdbx_description
1 polymer ?
#
loop_
_entity_poly.entity_id
_entity_poly.type
_entity_poly.pdbx_seq_one_letter_code
_entity_poly.pdbx_strand_id
1 'polypeptide(L)'
;MKLIKWILAFFADRVTNYLLNEQHYKKNEIKSVKGIWGVKLPAFYTVVVFENEPYVEYLYFAHNKIMQFSHSVTEEGKQLGITDSELKNMAAK
;
A
#
# COMPACT_ATOMS: atom_id res chain seq x y z
N MET A 1 -10.84 -20.37 -8.28
CA MET A 1 -10.06 -19.17 -8.70
C MET A 1 -10.82 -17.84 -8.59
N LYS A 2 -12.14 -17.76 -8.82
CA LYS A 2 -12.93 -16.52 -8.64
C LYS A 2 -12.90 -15.97 -7.20
N LEU A 3 -13.04 -16.82 -6.18
CA LEU A 3 -13.15 -16.41 -4.77
C LEU A 3 -11.95 -15.58 -4.26
N ILE A 4 -10.72 -16.01 -4.56
CA ILE A 4 -9.49 -15.29 -4.16
C ILE A 4 -9.46 -13.89 -4.76
N LYS A 5 -9.85 -13.73 -6.02
CA LYS A 5 -9.89 -12.42 -6.69
C LYS A 5 -10.85 -11.45 -5.98
N TRP A 6 -12.00 -11.93 -5.51
CA TRP A 6 -12.93 -11.13 -4.72
C TRP A 6 -12.36 -10.73 -3.36
N ILE A 7 -11.65 -11.64 -2.69
CA ILE A 7 -10.98 -11.36 -1.41
C ILE A 7 -9.93 -10.25 -1.57
N LEU A 8 -9.08 -10.33 -2.61
CA LEU A 8 -8.06 -9.32 -2.88
C LEU A 8 -8.67 -7.95 -3.23
N ALA A 9 -9.75 -7.95 -4.01
CA ALA A 9 -10.48 -6.73 -4.34
C ALA A 9 -11.12 -6.09 -3.10
N PHE A 10 -11.70 -6.92 -2.21
CA PHE A 10 -12.28 -6.45 -0.95
C PHE A 10 -11.24 -5.78 -0.06
N PHE A 11 -10.05 -6.37 0.10
CA PHE A 11 -8.98 -5.75 0.90
C PHE A 11 -8.45 -4.46 0.27
N ALA A 12 -8.29 -4.42 -1.05
CA ALA A 12 -7.91 -3.20 -1.76
C ALA A 12 -8.94 -2.08 -1.58
N ASP A 13 -10.24 -2.39 -1.64
CA ASP A 13 -11.31 -1.42 -1.41
C ASP A 13 -11.31 -0.89 0.03
N ARG A 14 -11.12 -1.78 1.02
CA ARG A 14 -10.98 -1.38 2.42
C ARG A 14 -9.84 -0.40 2.65
N VAL A 15 -8.65 -0.68 2.11
CA VAL A 15 -7.50 0.22 2.22
C VAL A 15 -7.72 1.52 1.45
N THR A 16 -8.36 1.46 0.29
CA THR A 16 -8.73 2.66 -0.47
C THR A 16 -9.65 3.56 0.36
N ASN A 17 -10.69 3.00 0.96
CA ASN A 17 -11.62 3.75 1.81
C ASN A 17 -10.94 4.35 3.05
N TYR A 18 -10.01 3.61 3.67
CA TYR A 18 -9.19 4.12 4.76
C TYR A 18 -8.34 5.32 4.32
N LEU A 19 -7.64 5.22 3.19
CA LEU A 19 -6.79 6.30 2.70
C LEU A 19 -7.59 7.56 2.36
N LEU A 20 -8.76 7.40 1.73
CA LEU A 20 -9.60 8.52 1.32
C LEU A 20 -10.33 9.18 2.49
N ASN A 21 -10.91 8.39 3.39
CA ASN A 21 -11.84 8.90 4.39
C ASN A 21 -11.18 9.16 5.74
N GLU A 22 -10.19 8.34 6.14
CA GLU A 22 -9.53 8.47 7.45
C GLU A 22 -8.17 9.18 7.36
N GLN A 23 -7.39 8.92 6.30
CA GLN A 23 -6.11 9.60 6.07
C GLN A 23 -6.23 10.84 5.17
N HIS A 24 -7.42 11.10 4.64
CA HIS A 24 -7.74 12.29 3.84
C HIS A 24 -6.88 12.48 2.56
N TYR A 25 -6.32 11.40 2.02
CA TYR A 25 -5.72 11.43 0.69
C TYR A 25 -6.81 11.68 -0.36
N LYS A 26 -6.44 12.36 -1.44
CA LYS A 26 -7.28 12.49 -2.62
C LYS A 26 -7.07 11.31 -3.54
N LYS A 27 -8.11 10.95 -4.30
CA LYS A 27 -8.04 9.85 -5.27
C LYS A 27 -6.91 10.02 -6.30
N ASN A 28 -6.59 11.25 -6.69
CA ASN A 28 -5.53 11.55 -7.64
C ASN A 28 -4.12 11.58 -7.02
N GLU A 29 -3.97 11.36 -5.72
CA GLU A 29 -2.67 11.20 -5.05
C GLU A 29 -2.29 9.72 -4.95
N ILE A 30 -3.25 8.81 -5.17
CA ILE A 30 -3.08 7.37 -5.08
C ILE A 30 -2.98 6.80 -6.50
N LYS A 31 -1.80 6.32 -6.87
CA LYS A 31 -1.52 5.71 -8.17
C LYS A 31 -2.15 4.32 -8.31
N SER A 32 -2.00 3.49 -7.26
CA SER A 32 -2.64 2.18 -7.24
C SER A 32 -2.79 1.59 -5.85
N VAL A 33 -3.81 0.74 -5.68
CA VAL A 33 -4.05 -0.07 -4.48
C VAL A 33 -4.32 -1.50 -4.93
N LYS A 34 -3.52 -2.46 -4.46
CA LYS A 34 -3.60 -3.87 -4.91
C LYS A 34 -3.57 -4.81 -3.72
N GLY A 35 -4.58 -5.66 -3.58
CA GLY A 35 -4.56 -6.77 -2.64
C GLY A 35 -3.61 -7.88 -3.13
N ILE A 36 -2.73 -8.35 -2.26
CA ILE A 36 -1.75 -9.40 -2.54
C ILE A 36 -1.99 -10.59 -1.62
N TRP A 37 -1.99 -11.79 -2.20
CA TRP A 37 -1.83 -13.04 -1.47
C TRP A 37 -0.34 -13.40 -1.45
N GLY A 38 0.30 -13.20 -0.32
CA GLY A 38 1.70 -13.58 -0.09
C GLY A 38 1.84 -14.97 0.51
N VAL A 39 3.01 -15.56 0.30
CA VAL A 39 3.44 -16.79 1.00
C VAL A 39 3.99 -16.47 2.40
N LYS A 40 4.47 -15.23 2.61
CA LYS A 40 5.00 -14.74 3.89
C LYS A 40 3.88 -14.13 4.75
N LEU A 41 4.13 -13.98 6.05
CA LEU A 41 3.18 -13.32 6.96
C LEU A 41 3.21 -11.78 6.77
N PRO A 42 2.04 -11.12 6.75
CA PRO A 42 0.70 -11.72 6.66
C PRO A 42 0.44 -12.35 5.28
N ALA A 43 -0.30 -13.47 5.26
CA ALA A 43 -0.68 -14.11 4.01
C ALA A 43 -1.47 -13.19 3.08
N PHE A 44 -2.20 -12.20 3.62
CA PHE A 44 -2.87 -11.18 2.82
C PHE A 44 -2.48 -9.78 3.28
N TYR A 45 -2.10 -8.93 2.32
CA TYR A 45 -1.82 -7.52 2.57
C TYR A 45 -2.19 -6.71 1.34
N THR A 46 -2.15 -5.39 1.45
CA THR A 46 -2.37 -4.49 0.33
C THR A 46 -1.12 -3.68 0.07
N VAL A 47 -0.76 -3.55 -1.20
CA VAL A 47 0.31 -2.67 -1.67
C VAL A 47 -0.32 -1.39 -2.22
N VAL A 48 0.16 -0.26 -1.73
CA VAL A 48 -0.25 1.08 -2.16
C VAL A 48 0.96 1.76 -2.79
N VAL A 49 0.73 2.39 -3.94
CA VAL A 49 1.70 3.27 -4.59
C VAL A 49 1.05 4.63 -4.73
N PHE A 50 1.74 5.68 -4.32
CA PHE A 50 1.29 7.06 -4.45
C PHE A 50 1.88 7.71 -5.70
N GLU A 51 1.21 8.73 -6.23
CA GLU A 51 1.66 9.43 -7.45
C GLU A 51 2.94 10.21 -7.24
N ASN A 52 3.13 10.79 -6.04
CA ASN A 52 4.33 11.55 -5.70
C ASN A 52 5.55 10.68 -5.35
N GLU A 53 5.35 9.37 -5.13
CA GLU A 53 6.39 8.40 -4.77
C GLU A 53 6.21 7.09 -5.57
N PRO A 54 6.31 7.15 -6.92
CA PRO A 54 5.92 6.04 -7.78
C PRO A 54 6.85 4.82 -7.73
N TYR A 55 7.98 4.95 -7.04
CA TYR A 55 9.02 3.92 -6.86
C TYR A 55 9.02 3.29 -5.46
N VAL A 56 7.98 3.59 -4.66
CA VAL A 56 7.85 3.11 -3.28
C VAL A 56 6.56 2.34 -3.13
N GLU A 57 6.67 1.13 -2.61
CA GLU A 57 5.54 0.26 -2.31
C GLU A 57 5.26 0.30 -0.81
N TYR A 58 4.09 0.81 -0.44
CA TYR A 58 3.64 0.87 0.95
C TYR A 58 2.75 -0.31 1.28
N LEU A 59 3.08 -1.07 2.32
CA LEU A 59 2.41 -2.30 2.67
C LEU A 59 1.47 -2.10 3.86
N TYR A 60 0.20 -2.45 3.66
CA TYR A 60 -0.88 -2.28 4.63
C TYR A 60 -1.48 -3.63 5.06
N PHE A 61 -1.71 -3.78 6.36
CA PHE A 61 -2.64 -4.77 6.89
C PHE A 61 -4.06 -4.32 6.57
N ALA A 62 -4.93 -5.25 6.20
CA ALA A 62 -6.31 -4.95 5.82
C ALA A 62 -7.37 -5.85 6.50
N HIS A 63 -6.98 -6.60 7.53
CA HIS A 63 -7.84 -7.61 8.18
C HIS A 63 -8.77 -7.00 9.24
N ASN A 64 -8.24 -6.57 10.38
CA ASN A 64 -9.04 -6.04 11.48
C ASN A 64 -8.87 -4.52 11.57
N LYS A 65 -7.64 -4.09 11.88
CA LYS A 65 -7.21 -2.70 11.78
C LYS A 65 -6.47 -2.49 10.47
N ILE A 66 -6.78 -1.39 9.78
CA ILE A 66 -6.00 -0.95 8.62
C ILE A 66 -4.82 -0.14 9.15
N MET A 67 -3.62 -0.58 8.82
CA MET A 67 -2.40 0.13 9.18
C MET A 67 -1.28 -0.20 8.21
N GLN A 68 -0.46 0.80 7.90
CA GLN A 68 0.82 0.57 7.26
C GLN A 68 1.73 -0.18 8.23
N PHE A 69 2.43 -1.20 7.75
CA PHE A 69 3.38 -1.96 8.57
C PHE A 69 4.78 -2.02 7.98
N SER A 70 4.93 -1.68 6.70
CA SER A 70 6.22 -1.70 6.02
C SER A 70 6.15 -0.87 4.74
N HIS A 71 7.30 -0.68 4.12
CA HIS A 71 7.47 -0.13 2.80
C HIS A 71 8.67 -0.79 2.13
N SER A 72 8.75 -0.69 0.81
CA SER A 72 9.92 -1.11 0.04
C SER A 72 10.17 -0.12 -1.09
N VAL A 73 11.40 0.38 -1.19
CA VAL A 73 11.86 1.11 -2.37
C VAL A 73 12.22 0.09 -3.45
N THR A 74 11.70 0.28 -4.65
CA THR A 74 12.02 -0.53 -5.84
C THR A 74 13.52 -0.41 -6.20
N GLU A 75 14.05 -1.36 -6.96
CA GLU A 75 15.46 -1.30 -7.38
C GLU A 75 15.74 -0.07 -8.24
N GLU A 76 14.81 0.31 -9.11
CA GLU A 76 14.88 1.54 -9.89
C GLU A 76 14.90 2.78 -8.98
N GLY A 77 14.05 2.81 -7.95
CA GLY A 77 14.06 3.90 -6.97
C GLY A 77 15.38 4.03 -6.22
N LYS A 78 15.99 2.89 -5.84
CA LYS A 78 17.32 2.87 -5.19
C LYS A 78 18.41 3.38 -6.12
N GLN A 79 18.38 3.02 -7.40
CA GLN A 79 19.33 3.51 -8.40
C GLN A 79 19.20 5.02 -8.63
N LEU A 80 18.00 5.57 -8.45
CA LEU A 80 17.74 7.02 -8.47
C LEU A 80 18.11 7.73 -7.16
N GLY A 81 18.60 6.99 -6.14
CA GLY A 81 19.04 7.55 -4.87
C GLY A 81 17.92 7.80 -3.86
N ILE A 82 16.71 7.27 -4.06
CA ILE A 82 15.60 7.42 -3.11
C ILE A 82 15.94 6.68 -1.83
N THR A 83 15.84 7.40 -0.71
CA THR A 83 16.11 6.84 0.63
C THR A 83 14.92 6.98 1.57
N ASP A 84 14.90 6.14 2.61
CA ASP A 84 13.81 6.11 3.60
C ASP A 84 13.55 7.46 4.28
N SER A 85 14.59 8.30 4.42
CA SER A 85 14.49 9.63 5.03
C SER A 85 13.69 10.64 4.21
N GLU A 86 13.47 10.36 2.93
CA GLU A 86 12.78 11.27 2.00
C GLU A 86 11.30 10.91 1.82
N LEU A 87 10.87 9.78 2.40
CA LEU A 87 9.53 9.24 2.25
C LEU A 87 8.49 10.08 3.00
N LYS A 88 7.47 10.53 2.26
CA LYS A 88 6.42 11.43 2.73
C LYS A 88 5.16 10.70 3.14
N ASN A 89 4.91 9.52 2.58
CA ASN A 89 3.70 8.75 2.83
C ASN A 89 3.88 7.67 3.91
N MET A 90 4.89 7.79 4.77
CA MET A 90 5.04 6.95 5.95
C MET A 90 3.97 7.30 6.98
N ALA A 91 3.20 6.31 7.44
CA ALA A 91 2.30 6.48 8.57
C ALA A 91 3.09 6.95 9.80
N ALA A 92 2.56 7.97 10.49
CA ALA A 92 3.09 8.38 11.79
C ALA A 92 3.02 7.19 12.77
N LYS A 93 4.12 6.94 13.49
CA LYS A 93 4.22 5.86 14.49
C LYS A 93 3.35 6.12 15.70
#